data_AF-A0A813LCT3-F1
#
_entry.id   AF-A0A813LCT3-F1
#
_cell.length_a   1.000
_cell.length_b   1.000
_cell.length_c   1.000
_cell.angle_alpha   90.00
_cell.angle_beta   90.00
_cell.angle_gamma   90.00
#
_symmetry.space_group_name_H-M   'P 1'
#
loop_
_entity.id
_entity.type
_entity.pdbx_description
1 polymer ?
#
loop_
_entity_poly.entity_id
_entity_poly.type
_entity_poly.pdbx_seq_one_letter_code
_entity_poly.pdbx_strand_id
1 'polypeptide(L)'
;MPRSQVAAVSTKKSSRCAETRRINLSPRRGGREAFPSNHVSTTKYRLWNIVPMNLFEQFHRAANVWFLVVSTFQMLPLKLSPTSEYATLLPLCCVLFVTFCKDAYEDYRRWKDDCRVNSQMCELIDPGSGGSWDPVKKIRWSDVAVGDFIRLNRDDPVPADVLMVCSSQAEGVVFVDSAQLDGETSLKPKTAPN
;
A
#
# COMPACT_ATOMS: atom_id res chain seq x y z
N MET A 1 -28.41 19.09 54.69
CA MET A 1 -29.30 18.20 53.89
C MET A 1 -29.94 19.04 52.78
N PRO A 2 -30.28 18.46 51.62
CA PRO A 2 -29.41 17.90 50.57
C PRO A 2 -29.25 18.90 49.40
N ARG A 3 -28.06 18.95 48.75
CA ARG A 3 -27.91 19.58 47.43
C ARG A 3 -27.83 18.46 46.40
N SER A 4 -28.81 18.48 45.49
CA SER A 4 -29.01 17.58 44.36
C SER A 4 -27.75 17.42 43.51
N GLN A 5 -27.38 16.16 43.23
CA GLN A 5 -26.42 15.85 42.18
C GLN A 5 -27.08 16.09 40.82
N VAL A 6 -26.50 16.98 40.02
CA VAL A 6 -26.79 17.07 38.59
C VAL A 6 -25.70 16.29 37.88
N ALA A 7 -26.03 15.07 37.47
CA ALA A 7 -25.21 14.27 36.59
C ALA A 7 -25.18 14.93 35.21
N ALA A 8 -24.03 15.48 34.82
CA ALA A 8 -23.80 15.92 33.45
C ALA A 8 -23.60 14.66 32.58
N VAL A 9 -24.69 14.21 31.94
CA VAL A 9 -24.65 13.21 30.87
C VAL A 9 -23.95 13.88 29.69
N SER A 10 -22.66 13.58 29.50
CA SER A 10 -21.93 13.96 28.29
C SER A 10 -22.45 13.12 27.14
N THR A 11 -23.33 13.73 26.33
CA THR A 11 -23.83 13.16 25.09
C THR A 11 -22.65 12.93 24.14
N LYS A 12 -22.38 11.65 23.82
CA LYS A 12 -21.45 11.25 22.75
C LYS A 12 -21.92 11.85 21.43
N LYS A 13 -21.34 13.00 21.07
CA LYS A 13 -21.41 13.52 19.70
C LYS A 13 -20.33 12.79 18.91
N SER A 14 -20.74 11.83 18.09
CA SER A 14 -19.90 11.14 17.12
C SER A 14 -19.45 12.12 16.04
N SER A 15 -18.43 12.91 16.35
CA SER A 15 -17.52 13.45 15.35
C SER A 15 -16.38 12.43 15.22
N ARG A 16 -15.95 12.12 13.99
CA ARG A 16 -14.71 11.36 13.76
C ARG A 16 -13.55 12.26 14.19
N CYS A 17 -13.33 12.36 15.50
CA CYS A 17 -12.19 13.03 16.08
C CYS A 17 -10.99 12.16 15.72
N ALA A 18 -10.04 12.72 14.98
CA ALA A 18 -8.82 12.02 14.62
C ALA A 18 -8.18 11.46 15.89
N GLU A 19 -8.01 10.14 15.95
CA GLU A 19 -7.33 9.47 17.04
C GLU A 19 -5.88 9.96 17.06
N THR A 20 -5.51 10.68 18.12
CA THR A 20 -4.18 11.31 18.21
C THR A 20 -3.13 10.22 18.40
N ARG A 21 -2.21 10.08 17.43
CA ARG A 21 -1.07 9.16 17.54
C ARG A 21 0.05 9.82 18.34
N ARG A 22 0.53 9.15 19.39
CA ARG A 22 1.71 9.57 20.17
C ARG A 22 2.90 8.73 19.76
N ILE A 23 3.98 9.38 19.34
CA ILE A 23 5.23 8.73 18.95
C ILE A 23 6.29 9.11 19.98
N ASN A 24 6.80 8.12 20.70
CA ASN A 24 7.89 8.32 21.65
C ASN A 24 9.22 8.23 20.90
N LEU A 25 10.01 9.30 20.95
CA LEU A 25 11.36 9.36 20.37
C LEU A 25 12.36 8.66 21.31
N SER A 26 12.21 7.35 21.48
CA SER A 26 13.15 6.51 22.23
C SER A 26 14.05 5.73 21.29
N PRO A 27 15.34 5.49 21.64
CA PRO A 27 16.24 4.65 20.83
C PRO A 27 15.59 3.30 20.54
N ARG A 28 15.84 2.76 19.34
CA ARG A 28 15.21 1.63 18.63
C ARG A 28 15.08 0.29 19.40
N ARG A 29 14.56 0.32 20.63
CA ARG A 29 14.34 -0.82 21.53
C ARG A 29 12.84 -1.15 21.55
N GLY A 30 12.37 -1.87 20.52
CA GLY A 30 11.18 -2.71 20.66
C GLY A 30 9.81 -2.17 20.21
N GLY A 31 9.74 -1.06 19.47
CA GLY A 31 8.45 -0.47 19.05
C GLY A 31 7.80 -1.01 17.76
N ARG A 32 8.36 -2.05 17.12
CA ARG A 32 7.93 -2.51 15.78
C ARG A 32 6.50 -3.06 15.71
N GLU A 33 5.89 -3.41 16.84
CA GLU A 33 4.56 -4.04 16.87
C GLU A 33 3.40 -3.05 16.97
N ALA A 34 3.65 -1.77 17.33
CA ALA A 34 2.59 -0.79 17.54
C ALA A 34 2.09 -0.10 16.26
N PHE A 35 2.89 -0.14 15.19
CA PHE A 35 2.61 0.56 13.93
C PHE A 35 2.77 -0.37 12.73
N PRO A 36 2.04 -0.12 11.62
CA PRO A 36 2.21 -0.90 10.40
C PRO A 36 3.64 -0.75 9.85
N SER A 37 4.12 -1.81 9.21
CA SER A 37 5.40 -1.81 8.50
C SER A 37 5.38 -0.85 7.31
N ASN A 38 6.53 -0.27 6.96
CA ASN A 38 6.70 0.53 5.75
C ASN A 38 6.80 -0.31 4.45
N HIS A 39 6.32 -1.55 4.47
CA HIS A 39 6.27 -2.42 3.30
C HIS A 39 5.04 -2.10 2.45
N VAL A 40 5.26 -1.76 1.18
CA VAL A 40 4.19 -1.49 0.22
C VAL A 40 3.90 -2.75 -0.61
N SER A 41 2.61 -3.09 -0.77
CA SER A 41 2.17 -4.15 -1.68
C SER A 41 0.97 -3.67 -2.48
N THR A 42 1.10 -3.70 -3.80
CA THR A 42 0.08 -3.32 -4.79
C THR A 42 -0.43 -4.52 -5.59
N THR A 43 0.18 -5.70 -5.39
CA THR A 43 -0.27 -6.98 -5.95
C THR A 43 -1.68 -7.33 -5.46
N LYS A 44 -2.54 -7.73 -6.39
CA LYS A 44 -3.92 -8.14 -6.10
C LYS A 44 -4.00 -9.60 -5.70
N TYR A 45 -3.16 -10.45 -6.29
CA TYR A 45 -3.17 -11.88 -6.07
C TYR A 45 -1.90 -12.34 -5.36
N ARG A 46 -2.05 -13.41 -4.57
CA ARG A 46 -0.96 -14.26 -4.14
C ARG A 46 -0.79 -15.38 -5.14
N LEU A 47 0.43 -15.90 -5.30
CA LEU A 47 0.73 -16.99 -6.24
C LEU A 47 -0.25 -18.18 -6.16
N TRP A 48 -0.69 -18.55 -4.95
CA TRP A 48 -1.60 -19.69 -4.75
C TRP A 48 -3.07 -19.36 -4.98
N ASN A 49 -3.49 -18.10 -4.86
CA ASN A 49 -4.89 -17.70 -5.00
C ASN A 49 -5.20 -17.03 -6.35
N ILE A 50 -4.21 -16.85 -7.23
CA ILE A 50 -4.36 -16.16 -8.51
C ILE A 50 -5.43 -16.82 -9.38
N VAL A 51 -5.39 -18.14 -9.55
CA VAL A 51 -6.36 -18.88 -10.37
C VAL A 51 -7.77 -18.82 -9.77
N PRO A 52 -8.02 -19.24 -8.51
CA PRO A 52 -9.38 -19.27 -7.98
C PRO A 52 -10.00 -17.87 -7.85
N MET A 53 -9.21 -16.86 -7.46
CA MET A 53 -9.73 -15.51 -7.29
C MET A 53 -9.97 -14.82 -8.63
N ASN A 54 -9.06 -14.96 -9.59
CA ASN A 54 -9.26 -14.39 -10.92
C ASN A 54 -10.47 -15.03 -11.61
N LEU A 55 -10.63 -16.35 -11.51
CA LEU A 55 -11.77 -17.04 -12.09
C LEU A 55 -13.10 -16.60 -11.45
N PHE A 56 -13.12 -16.42 -10.12
CA PHE A 56 -14.28 -15.88 -9.40
C PHE A 56 -14.66 -14.49 -9.91
N GLU A 57 -13.68 -13.60 -10.12
CA GLU A 57 -13.93 -12.27 -10.68
C GLU A 57 -14.43 -12.30 -12.12
N GLN A 58 -13.89 -13.21 -12.93
CA GLN A 58 -14.37 -13.40 -14.30
C GLN A 58 -15.83 -13.89 -14.31
N PHE A 59 -16.22 -14.82 -13.44
CA PHE A 59 -17.61 -15.29 -13.36
C PHE A 59 -18.56 -14.37 -12.60
N HIS A 60 -18.08 -13.36 -11.88
CA HIS A 60 -18.95 -12.30 -11.37
C HIS A 60 -19.52 -11.41 -12.51
N ARG A 61 -18.99 -11.53 -13.73
CA ARG A 61 -19.55 -10.86 -14.92
C ARG A 61 -20.69 -11.70 -15.50
N ALA A 62 -21.89 -11.11 -15.56
CA ALA A 62 -23.10 -11.77 -16.06
C ALA A 62 -22.93 -12.41 -17.45
N ALA A 63 -22.15 -11.79 -18.35
CA ALA A 63 -21.85 -12.33 -19.68
C ALA A 63 -21.13 -13.70 -19.60
N ASN A 64 -20.14 -13.84 -18.73
CA ASN A 64 -19.37 -15.08 -18.58
C ASN A 64 -20.23 -16.20 -17.98
N VAL A 65 -21.15 -15.87 -17.06
CA VAL A 65 -22.15 -16.81 -16.53
C VAL A 65 -23.13 -17.25 -17.62
N TRP A 66 -23.63 -16.31 -18.42
CA TRP A 66 -24.52 -16.62 -19.54
C TRP A 66 -23.87 -17.57 -20.54
N PHE A 67 -22.64 -17.30 -20.98
CA PHE A 67 -21.90 -18.17 -21.89
C PHE A 67 -21.60 -19.55 -21.28
N LEU A 68 -21.36 -19.62 -19.97
CA LEU A 68 -21.18 -20.89 -19.26
C LEU A 68 -22.47 -21.72 -19.33
N VAL A 69 -23.62 -21.13 -18.98
CA VAL A 69 -24.92 -21.80 -19.00
C VAL A 69 -25.26 -22.30 -20.41
N VAL A 70 -25.10 -21.45 -21.42
CA VAL A 70 -25.32 -21.84 -22.83
C VAL A 70 -24.40 -22.99 -23.23
N SER A 71 -23.12 -22.92 -22.87
CA SER A 71 -22.17 -24.00 -23.19
C SER A 71 -22.51 -25.31 -22.49
N THR A 72 -22.94 -25.27 -21.22
CA THR A 72 -23.39 -26.46 -20.50
C THR A 72 -24.61 -27.11 -21.16
N PHE A 73 -25.60 -26.34 -21.59
CA PHE A 73 -26.75 -26.88 -22.31
C PHE A 73 -26.39 -27.47 -23.67
N GLN A 74 -25.40 -26.91 -24.36
CA GLN A 74 -24.93 -27.42 -25.66
C GLN A 74 -24.08 -28.69 -25.56
N MET A 75 -23.40 -28.91 -24.42
CA MET A 75 -22.66 -30.16 -24.16
C MET A 75 -23.58 -31.34 -23.77
N LEU A 76 -24.85 -31.09 -23.44
CA LEU A 76 -25.78 -32.18 -23.19
C LEU A 76 -26.10 -32.89 -24.52
N PRO A 77 -25.95 -34.22 -24.61
CA PRO A 77 -26.13 -35.00 -25.84
C PRO A 77 -27.61 -35.19 -26.22
N LEU A 78 -28.42 -34.13 -26.08
CA LEU A 78 -29.85 -34.13 -26.37
C LEU A 78 -30.16 -34.02 -27.87
N LYS A 79 -29.14 -33.89 -28.73
CA LYS A 79 -29.27 -33.68 -30.20
C LYS A 79 -30.21 -32.54 -30.60
N LEU A 80 -30.44 -31.58 -29.70
CA LEU A 80 -31.34 -30.43 -29.92
C LEU A 80 -30.67 -29.32 -30.73
N SER A 81 -29.34 -29.34 -30.86
CA SER A 81 -28.56 -28.29 -31.53
C SER A 81 -27.89 -28.83 -32.80
N PRO A 82 -27.94 -28.11 -33.93
CA PRO A 82 -27.25 -28.47 -35.17
C PRO A 82 -25.74 -28.12 -35.17
N THR A 83 -25.23 -27.50 -34.09
CA THR A 83 -23.84 -27.06 -33.92
C THR A 83 -22.99 -28.05 -33.12
N SER A 84 -21.66 -28.00 -33.29
CA SER A 84 -20.73 -28.89 -32.57
C SER A 84 -20.74 -28.62 -31.06
N GLU A 85 -20.51 -29.68 -30.28
CA GLU A 85 -20.57 -29.67 -28.80
C GLU A 85 -19.59 -28.68 -28.13
N TYR A 86 -18.54 -28.26 -28.86
CA TYR A 86 -17.50 -27.36 -28.37
C TYR A 86 -17.59 -25.93 -28.93
N ALA A 87 -18.58 -25.64 -29.79
CA ALA A 87 -18.66 -24.37 -30.53
C ALA A 87 -18.70 -23.13 -29.62
N THR A 88 -19.35 -23.20 -28.45
CA THR A 88 -19.40 -22.10 -27.49
C THR A 88 -18.42 -22.24 -26.34
N LEU A 89 -18.05 -23.47 -25.96
CA LEU A 89 -17.08 -23.72 -24.88
C LEU A 89 -15.69 -23.22 -25.28
N LEU A 90 -15.26 -23.51 -26.51
CA LEU A 90 -13.95 -23.13 -27.00
C LEU A 90 -13.70 -21.62 -26.91
N PRO A 91 -14.55 -20.74 -27.51
CA PRO A 91 -14.36 -19.29 -27.39
C PRO A 91 -14.45 -18.79 -25.95
N LEU A 92 -15.31 -19.37 -25.10
CA LEU A 92 -15.36 -19.02 -23.68
C LEU A 92 -14.02 -19.33 -22.99
N CYS A 93 -13.49 -20.54 -23.13
CA CYS A 93 -12.20 -20.93 -22.56
C CYS A 93 -11.06 -20.03 -23.07
N CYS A 94 -11.03 -19.73 -24.37
CA CYS A 94 -10.02 -18.83 -24.96
C CYS A 94 -10.07 -17.44 -24.33
N VAL A 95 -11.26 -16.83 -24.21
CA VAL A 95 -11.42 -15.49 -23.62
C VAL A 95 -11.03 -15.50 -22.13
N LEU A 96 -11.46 -16.52 -21.37
CA LEU A 96 -11.11 -16.63 -19.96
C LEU A 96 -9.59 -16.79 -19.76
N PHE A 97 -8.95 -17.59 -20.63
CA PHE A 97 -7.50 -17.82 -20.60
C PHE A 97 -6.70 -16.57 -20.95
N VAL A 98 -7.05 -15.87 -22.03
CA VAL A 98 -6.35 -14.63 -22.42
C VAL A 98 -6.49 -13.57 -21.33
N THR A 99 -7.68 -13.44 -20.73
CA THR A 99 -7.92 -12.52 -19.61
C THR A 99 -7.07 -12.89 -18.39
N PHE A 100 -7.03 -14.17 -18.03
CA PHE A 100 -6.18 -14.66 -16.94
C PHE A 100 -4.69 -14.36 -17.19
N CYS A 101 -4.19 -14.64 -18.39
CA CYS A 101 -2.79 -14.39 -18.74
C CYS A 101 -2.44 -12.90 -18.66
N LYS A 102 -3.33 -12.03 -19.15
CA LYS A 102 -3.18 -10.57 -19.03
C LYS A 102 -3.11 -10.16 -17.56
N ASP A 103 -4.09 -10.56 -16.76
CA ASP A 103 -4.20 -10.17 -15.35
C ASP A 103 -3.01 -10.68 -14.54
N ALA A 104 -2.54 -11.91 -14.82
CA ALA A 104 -1.37 -12.49 -14.18
C ALA A 104 -0.07 -11.75 -14.56
N TYR A 105 0.07 -11.34 -15.82
CA TYR A 105 1.21 -10.54 -16.26
C TYR A 105 1.23 -9.16 -15.60
N GLU A 106 0.08 -8.49 -15.53
CA GLU A 106 -0.04 -7.21 -14.84
C GLU A 106 0.32 -7.32 -13.37
N ASP A 107 -0.15 -8.37 -12.68
CA ASP A 107 0.14 -8.59 -11.26
C ASP A 107 1.62 -8.95 -11.01
N TYR A 108 2.24 -9.71 -11.91
CA TYR A 108 3.69 -9.97 -11.87
C TYR A 108 4.50 -8.68 -12.00
N ARG A 109 4.09 -7.78 -12.90
CA ARG A 109 4.74 -6.47 -13.06
C ARG A 109 4.62 -5.64 -11.77
N ARG A 110 3.43 -5.62 -11.15
CA ARG A 110 3.22 -4.94 -9.85
C ARG A 110 4.12 -5.50 -8.76
N TRP A 111 4.24 -6.82 -8.67
CA TRP A 111 5.15 -7.46 -7.72
C TRP A 111 6.60 -7.03 -7.93
N LYS A 112 7.06 -6.94 -9.19
CA LYS A 112 8.42 -6.47 -9.51
C LYS A 112 8.63 -5.01 -9.09
N ASP A 113 7.62 -4.16 -9.32
CA ASP A 113 7.65 -2.75 -8.91
C ASP A 113 7.64 -2.61 -7.38
N ASP A 114 6.81 -3.39 -6.67
CA ASP A 114 6.79 -3.45 -5.21
C ASP A 114 8.16 -3.87 -4.65
N CYS A 115 8.77 -4.92 -5.22
CA CYS A 115 10.12 -5.35 -4.83
C CYS A 115 11.14 -4.23 -4.99
N ARG A 116 11.08 -3.50 -6.11
CA ARG A 116 11.97 -2.37 -6.38
C ARG A 116 11.82 -1.28 -5.32
N VAL A 117 10.59 -0.82 -5.06
CA VAL A 117 10.31 0.24 -4.07
C VAL A 117 10.73 -0.19 -2.67
N ASN A 118 10.33 -1.39 -2.22
CA ASN A 118 10.65 -1.90 -0.89
C ASN A 118 12.16 -2.12 -0.66
N SER A 119 12.94 -2.29 -1.73
CA SER A 119 14.39 -2.48 -1.69
C SER A 119 15.20 -1.18 -1.80
N GLN A 120 14.56 -0.03 -2.06
CA GLN A 120 15.24 1.26 -2.05
C GLN A 120 15.90 1.50 -0.70
N MET A 121 17.04 2.19 -0.70
CA MET A 121 17.84 2.42 0.51
C MET A 121 17.60 3.82 1.05
N CYS A 122 17.68 3.98 2.37
CA CYS A 122 17.74 5.27 3.05
C CYS A 122 18.74 5.21 4.21
N GLU A 123 19.14 6.37 4.70
CA GLU A 123 20.12 6.52 5.77
C GLU A 123 19.42 6.67 7.12
N LEU A 124 19.60 5.70 8.01
CA LEU A 124 19.14 5.71 9.39
C LEU A 124 20.21 6.28 10.30
N ILE A 125 19.84 7.23 11.16
CA ILE A 125 20.67 7.76 12.23
C ILE A 125 20.43 6.92 13.48
N ASP A 126 21.46 6.21 13.96
CA ASP A 126 21.36 5.39 15.18
C ASP A 126 21.96 6.12 16.40
N PRO A 127 21.15 6.79 17.25
CA PRO A 127 21.68 7.50 18.41
C PRO A 127 22.30 6.58 19.49
N GLY A 128 22.17 5.25 19.35
CA GLY A 128 22.51 4.27 20.39
C GLY A 128 23.82 3.49 20.20
N SER A 129 24.51 3.61 19.06
CA SER A 129 25.81 2.94 18.87
C SER A 129 26.91 3.71 19.61
N GLY A 130 27.11 3.36 20.88
CA GLY A 130 28.00 4.03 21.81
C GLY A 130 29.46 4.15 21.35
N GLY A 131 29.77 5.27 20.68
CA GLY A 131 31.14 5.72 20.44
C GLY A 131 31.43 6.32 19.06
N SER A 132 30.56 6.16 18.06
CA SER A 132 30.76 6.80 16.74
C SER A 132 30.00 8.12 16.67
N TRP A 133 30.67 9.18 16.21
CA TRP A 133 30.11 10.54 16.12
C TRP A 133 29.15 10.73 14.94
N ASP A 134 28.99 9.73 14.06
CA ASP A 134 27.95 9.75 13.02
C ASP A 134 27.61 8.31 12.55
N PRO A 135 26.85 7.52 13.32
CA PRO A 135 26.53 6.14 12.98
C PRO A 135 25.35 6.06 12.02
N VAL A 136 25.60 6.51 10.79
CA VAL A 136 24.61 6.41 9.73
C VAL A 136 24.64 5.01 9.13
N LYS A 137 23.49 4.33 9.17
CA LYS A 137 23.31 2.99 8.65
C LYS A 137 22.39 3.00 7.45
N LYS A 138 22.79 2.37 6.34
CA LYS A 138 21.88 2.14 5.22
C LYS A 138 20.86 1.05 5.56
N ILE A 139 19.58 1.36 5.42
CA ILE A 139 18.46 0.42 5.59
C ILE A 139 17.54 0.47 4.38
N ARG A 140 16.79 -0.61 4.14
CA ARG A 140 15.76 -0.62 3.10
C ARG A 140 14.56 0.21 3.54
N TRP A 141 13.82 0.74 2.57
CA TRP A 141 12.58 1.48 2.78
C TRP A 141 11.57 0.65 3.57
N SER A 142 11.43 -0.64 3.25
CA SER A 142 10.55 -1.57 3.97
C SER A 142 10.94 -1.79 5.45
N ASP A 143 12.18 -1.49 5.83
CA ASP A 143 12.72 -1.66 7.18
C ASP A 143 12.64 -0.38 8.05
N VAL A 144 12.17 0.74 7.47
CA VAL A 144 11.93 2.02 8.17
C VAL A 144 10.75 1.84 9.14
N ALA A 145 10.92 2.29 10.38
CA ALA A 145 9.89 2.22 11.41
C ALA A 145 9.54 3.61 11.97
N VAL A 146 8.34 3.73 12.53
CA VAL A 146 7.89 4.97 13.20
C VAL A 146 8.81 5.29 14.38
N GLY A 147 9.34 6.52 14.40
CA GLY A 147 10.31 6.98 15.40
C GLY A 147 11.78 6.81 14.99
N ASP A 148 12.05 6.21 13.84
CA ASP A 148 13.40 6.20 13.25
C ASP A 148 13.80 7.61 12.80
N PHE A 149 15.03 8.03 13.12
CA PHE A 149 15.62 9.24 12.58
C PHE A 149 16.28 8.90 11.26
N ILE A 150 15.87 9.56 10.17
CA ILE A 150 16.46 9.36 8.86
C ILE A 150 17.19 10.61 8.39
N ARG A 151 18.28 10.41 7.66
CA ARG A 151 18.99 11.45 6.91
C ARG A 151 18.59 11.33 5.44
N LEU A 152 18.20 12.45 4.84
CA LEU A 152 17.92 12.55 3.41
C LEU A 152 18.93 13.52 2.80
N ASN A 153 19.52 13.14 1.68
CA ASN A 153 20.39 14.02 0.91
C ASN A 153 19.57 14.78 -0.15
N ARG A 154 20.22 15.68 -0.86
CA ARG A 154 19.61 16.37 -2.00
C ARG A 154 19.15 15.33 -3.03
N ASP A 155 17.95 15.56 -3.58
CA ASP A 155 17.30 14.72 -4.60
C ASP A 155 16.96 13.28 -4.13
N ASP A 156 17.13 12.96 -2.85
CA ASP A 156 16.68 11.68 -2.30
C ASP A 156 15.14 11.67 -2.20
N PRO A 157 14.48 10.60 -2.68
CA PRO A 157 13.05 10.45 -2.48
C PRO A 157 12.74 10.19 -1.00
N VAL A 158 11.58 10.67 -0.55
CA VAL A 158 11.16 10.54 0.85
C VAL A 158 10.52 9.15 1.06
N PRO A 159 11.02 8.32 2.01
CA PRO A 159 10.58 6.92 2.17
C PRO A 159 9.24 6.73 2.89
N ALA A 160 8.78 7.75 3.63
CA ALA A 160 7.54 7.74 4.43
C ALA A 160 7.16 9.18 4.80
N ASP A 161 6.01 9.38 5.44
CA ASP A 161 5.67 10.67 6.04
C ASP A 161 6.68 11.03 7.14
N VAL A 162 7.39 12.15 6.99
CA VAL A 162 8.44 12.58 7.91
C VAL A 162 8.18 13.95 8.51
N LEU A 163 8.67 14.14 9.73
CA LEU A 163 8.79 15.44 10.36
C LEU A 163 10.23 15.92 10.22
N MET A 164 10.42 17.11 9.66
CA MET A 164 11.73 17.73 9.56
C MET A 164 12.18 18.20 10.94
N VAL A 165 13.38 17.76 11.36
CA VAL A 165 13.98 18.12 12.66
C VAL A 165 15.12 19.13 12.49
N CYS A 166 15.97 18.93 11.48
CA CYS A 166 17.11 19.80 11.19
C CYS A 166 17.32 19.94 9.68
N SER A 167 17.99 21.03 9.28
CA SER A 167 18.46 21.27 7.92
C SER A 167 19.97 21.48 7.94
N SER A 168 20.63 21.18 6.82
CA SER A 168 22.02 21.60 6.59
C SER A 168 22.13 23.06 6.13
N GLN A 169 21.03 23.71 5.74
CA GLN A 169 21.01 25.12 5.37
C GLN A 169 20.96 26.02 6.61
N ALA A 170 21.67 27.16 6.56
CA ALA A 170 21.81 28.08 7.70
C ALA A 170 20.45 28.65 8.16
N GLU A 171 19.51 28.82 7.24
CA GLU A 171 18.18 29.35 7.48
C GLU A 171 17.18 28.27 7.95
N GLY A 172 17.58 27.01 8.06
CA GLY A 172 16.68 25.92 8.47
C GLY A 172 15.62 25.55 7.42
N VAL A 173 15.74 26.05 6.19
CA VAL A 173 14.80 25.82 5.08
C VAL A 173 15.26 24.65 4.21
N VAL A 174 14.31 23.85 3.74
CA VAL A 174 14.47 22.82 2.71
C VAL A 174 13.40 23.00 1.65
N PHE A 175 13.74 22.67 0.40
CA PHE A 175 12.82 22.71 -0.72
C PHE A 175 12.38 21.30 -1.05
N VAL A 176 11.06 21.09 -1.16
CA VAL A 176 10.47 19.79 -1.47
C VAL A 176 9.81 19.87 -2.84
N ASP A 177 10.14 18.93 -3.72
CA ASP A 177 9.40 18.69 -4.94
C ASP A 177 8.17 17.83 -4.63
N SER A 178 6.98 18.37 -4.91
CA SER A 178 5.70 17.69 -4.71
C SER A 178 5.01 17.32 -6.02
N ALA A 179 5.68 17.40 -7.17
CA ALA A 179 5.08 17.14 -8.48
C ALA A 179 4.40 15.76 -8.56
N GLN A 180 4.89 14.76 -7.81
CA GLN A 180 4.29 13.42 -7.75
C GLN A 180 3.00 13.34 -6.92
N LEU A 181 2.74 14.34 -6.06
CA LEU A 181 1.59 14.39 -5.16
C LEU A 181 0.49 15.34 -5.67
N ASP A 182 0.86 16.51 -6.19
CA ASP A 182 -0.08 17.55 -6.63
C ASP A 182 0.07 17.99 -8.09
N GLY A 183 1.12 17.54 -8.79
CA GLY A 183 1.37 17.91 -10.19
C GLY A 183 1.95 19.32 -10.37
N GLU A 184 2.29 20.03 -9.30
CA GLU A 184 2.94 21.34 -9.38
C GLU A 184 4.44 21.15 -9.66
N THR A 185 5.02 21.97 -10.55
CA THR A 185 6.45 21.94 -10.88
C THR A 185 7.30 22.84 -10.00
N SER A 186 6.67 23.60 -9.09
CA SER A 186 7.35 24.53 -8.20
C SER A 186 7.83 23.83 -6.93
N LEU A 187 9.03 24.19 -6.48
CA LEU A 187 9.57 23.71 -5.22
C LEU A 187 8.88 24.40 -4.04
N LYS A 188 8.44 23.61 -3.05
CA LYS A 188 7.77 24.12 -1.85
C LYS A 188 8.76 24.26 -0.71
N PRO A 189 8.95 25.47 -0.14
CA PRO A 189 9.80 25.64 1.02
C PRO A 189 9.14 25.04 2.27
N LYS A 190 9.95 24.35 3.09
CA LYS A 190 9.61 23.80 4.41
C LYS A 190 10.68 24.24 5.40
N THR A 191 10.28 24.64 6.60
CA THR A 191 11.18 25.12 7.64
C THR A 191 11.17 24.16 8.81
N ALA A 192 12.36 23.82 9.33
CA ALA A 192 12.48 23.05 10.56
C ALA A 192 11.98 23.87 11.76
N PRO A 193 11.39 23.22 12.78
CA PRO A 193 11.08 23.89 14.04
C PRO A 193 12.37 24.35 14.74
N ASN A 194 12.36 25.57 15.29
CA ASN A 194 13.45 26.15 16.08
C ASN A 194 13.53 25.53 17.48
#